data_AF-A4Z1Z2-F1
#
_entry.id   AF-A4Z1Z2-F1
#
_cell.length_a   1.000
_cell.length_b   1.000
_cell.length_c   1.000
_cell.angle_alpha   90.00
_cell.angle_beta   90.00
_cell.angle_gamma   90.00
#
_symmetry.space_group_name_H-M   'P 1'
#
loop_
_entity.id
_entity.type
_entity.pdbx_description
1 polymer ?
#
loop_
_entity_poly.entity_id
_entity_poly.type
_entity_poly.pdbx_seq_one_letter_code
_entity_poly.pdbx_strand_id
1 'polypeptide(L)'
;MGIELGLTKERATLEEIRIRVGHALQRHPLCRSVQFDIMSVPRTARGGNWTISLHSVEPAALWEASDIVADIQAAYDLLTPAELSSAA
;
A
#
# COMPACT_ATOMS: atom_id res chain seq x y z
N MET A 1 16.23 26.26 6.62
CA MET A 1 16.27 25.78 5.24
C MET A 1 16.14 24.27 5.30
N GLY A 2 14.90 23.77 5.34
CA GLY A 2 14.62 22.34 5.50
C GLY A 2 14.62 21.69 4.13
N ILE A 3 15.51 20.73 3.93
CA ILE A 3 15.45 19.77 2.82
C ILE A 3 14.28 18.83 3.07
N GLU A 4 13.06 19.31 2.85
CA GLU A 4 11.95 18.43 2.55
C GLU A 4 12.14 17.99 1.10
N LEU A 5 13.04 17.02 0.89
CA LEU A 5 12.90 16.13 -0.25
C LEU A 5 11.55 15.45 -0.08
N GLY A 6 10.50 16.14 -0.53
CA GLY A 6 9.20 15.55 -0.75
C GLY A 6 9.46 14.39 -1.69
N LEU A 7 9.61 13.19 -1.14
CA LEU A 7 9.34 11.96 -1.84
C LEU A 7 7.88 12.12 -2.25
N THR A 8 7.67 12.68 -3.44
CA THR A 8 6.37 12.88 -4.04
C THR A 8 5.82 11.48 -4.18
N LYS A 9 5.01 11.06 -3.22
CA LYS A 9 4.46 9.70 -3.21
C LYS A 9 3.87 9.43 -4.57
N GLU A 10 4.31 8.34 -5.20
CA GLU A 10 3.86 8.03 -6.54
C GLU A 10 2.37 7.71 -6.45
N ARG A 11 1.56 8.45 -7.20
CA ARG A 11 0.11 8.26 -7.17
C ARG A 11 -0.22 7.01 -7.96
N ALA A 12 -0.76 6.00 -7.29
CA ALA A 12 -1.09 4.71 -7.88
C ALA A 12 -2.57 4.38 -7.66
N THR A 13 -3.18 3.67 -8.61
CA THR A 13 -4.54 3.14 -8.45
C THR A 13 -4.55 1.91 -7.54
N LEU A 14 -5.72 1.51 -7.06
CA LEU A 14 -5.87 0.35 -6.19
C LEU A 14 -5.33 -0.92 -6.84
N GLU A 15 -5.57 -1.09 -8.14
CA GLU A 15 -5.04 -2.22 -8.91
C GLU A 15 -3.51 -2.22 -8.98
N GLU A 16 -2.91 -1.07 -9.24
CA GLU A 16 -1.44 -0.94 -9.31
C GLU A 16 -0.80 -1.26 -7.96
N ILE A 17 -1.36 -0.72 -6.86
CA ILE A 17 -0.91 -1.04 -5.52
C ILE A 17 -1.09 -2.53 -5.22
N ARG A 18 -2.22 -3.13 -5.61
CA ARG A 18 -2.46 -4.57 -5.45
C ARG A 18 -1.40 -5.40 -6.17
N ILE A 19 -1.05 -5.05 -7.40
CA ILE A 19 -0.03 -5.72 -8.19
C ILE A 19 1.33 -5.58 -7.50
N ARG A 20 1.70 -4.38 -7.03
CA ARG A 20 2.98 -4.14 -6.34
C ARG A 20 3.11 -4.87 -5.01
N VAL A 21 2.06 -4.82 -4.17
CA VAL A 21 2.00 -5.56 -2.90
C VAL A 21 2.09 -7.06 -3.17
N GLY A 22 1.31 -7.56 -4.15
CA GLY A 22 1.35 -8.96 -4.54
C GLY A 22 2.72 -9.40 -5.04
N HIS A 23 3.39 -8.58 -5.85
CA HIS A 23 4.74 -8.86 -6.34
C HIS A 23 5.76 -8.82 -5.20
N ALA A 24 5.67 -7.85 -4.29
CA ALA A 24 6.56 -7.75 -3.13
C ALA A 24 6.40 -8.96 -2.18
N LEU A 25 5.17 -9.36 -1.87
CA LEU A 25 4.90 -10.56 -1.08
C LEU A 25 5.37 -11.84 -1.78
N GLN A 26 5.21 -11.94 -3.10
CA GLN A 26 5.70 -13.10 -3.87
C GLN A 26 7.23 -13.21 -3.93
N ARG A 27 7.97 -12.10 -3.79
CA ARG A 27 9.44 -12.14 -3.70
C ARG A 27 9.93 -12.84 -2.44
N HIS A 28 9.11 -12.87 -1.39
CA HIS A 28 9.45 -13.53 -0.13
C HIS A 28 8.87 -14.95 -0.11
N PRO A 29 9.69 -16.00 0.08
CA PRO A 29 9.22 -17.39 0.08
C PRO A 29 8.21 -17.67 1.20
N LEU A 30 8.30 -16.95 2.33
CA LEU A 30 7.39 -17.05 3.48
C LEU A 30 6.06 -16.32 3.24
N CYS A 31 6.05 -15.28 2.42
CA CYS A 31 4.85 -14.48 2.15
C CYS A 31 4.05 -14.97 0.93
N ARG A 32 4.47 -16.05 0.26
CA ARG A 32 3.85 -16.49 -1.02
C ARG A 32 2.38 -16.91 -0.89
N SER A 33 1.99 -17.42 0.29
CA SER A 33 0.63 -17.88 0.58
C SER A 33 -0.20 -16.83 1.32
N VAL A 34 0.37 -15.64 1.56
CA VAL A 34 -0.30 -14.54 2.23
C VAL A 34 -1.40 -14.01 1.33
N GLN A 35 -2.61 -13.97 1.87
CA GLN A 35 -3.73 -13.27 1.26
C GLN A 35 -3.74 -11.84 1.78
N PHE A 36 -4.15 -10.90 0.97
CA PHE A 36 -4.29 -9.52 1.40
C PHE A 36 -5.46 -8.87 0.70
N ASP A 37 -6.08 -7.92 1.38
CA ASP A 37 -7.19 -7.12 0.89
C ASP A 37 -6.88 -5.64 1.09
N ILE A 38 -7.18 -4.83 0.09
CA ILE A 38 -6.93 -3.39 0.15
C ILE A 38 -8.26 -2.67 0.29
N MET A 39 -8.47 -2.03 1.44
CA MET A 39 -9.65 -1.25 1.73
C MET A 39 -9.34 0.23 1.55
N SER A 40 -9.96 0.87 0.57
CA SER A 40 -9.92 2.32 0.39
C SER A 40 -10.80 3.00 1.44
N VAL A 41 -10.34 3.05 2.69
CA VAL A 41 -11.09 3.71 3.77
C VAL A 41 -10.63 5.17 3.86
N PRO A 42 -11.51 6.16 3.62
CA PRO A 42 -11.16 7.56 3.80
C PRO A 42 -11.15 7.89 5.29
N ARG A 43 -10.07 7.53 6.00
CA ARG A 43 -9.84 7.99 7.38
C ARG A 43 -8.65 8.93 7.40
N THR A 44 -8.98 10.21 7.27
CA THR A 44 -8.23 11.41 7.70
C THR A 44 -7.44 12.19 6.65
N ALA A 45 -7.41 13.51 6.84
CA ALA A 45 -6.88 14.53 5.95
C ALA A 45 -5.34 14.67 5.91
N ARG A 46 -4.58 13.77 6.55
CA ARG A 46 -3.11 13.91 6.66
C ARG A 46 -2.29 12.61 6.58
N GLY A 47 -2.84 11.52 6.07
CA GLY A 47 -1.99 10.39 5.67
C GLY A 47 -2.71 9.06 5.65
N GLY A 48 -2.77 8.45 4.47
CA GLY A 48 -3.17 7.06 4.27
C GLY A 48 -4.65 6.90 3.91
N ASN A 49 -5.00 7.21 2.66
CA ASN A 49 -6.34 7.03 2.09
C ASN A 49 -6.81 5.55 2.00
N TRP A 50 -6.05 4.60 2.55
CA TRP A 50 -6.22 3.17 2.32
C TRP A 50 -5.49 2.29 3.34
N THR A 51 -6.11 1.16 3.66
CA THR A 51 -5.64 0.15 4.62
C THR A 51 -5.42 -1.17 3.90
N ILE A 52 -4.34 -1.88 4.22
CA ILE A 52 -4.14 -3.27 3.77
C ILE A 52 -4.44 -4.22 4.93
N SER A 53 -5.41 -5.09 4.74
CA SER A 53 -5.71 -6.20 5.64
C SER A 53 -4.97 -7.43 5.16
N LEU A 54 -4.08 -7.96 6.00
CA LEU A 54 -3.35 -9.19 5.73
C LEU A 54 -4.13 -10.39 6.30
N HIS A 55 -4.29 -11.43 5.50
CA HIS A 55 -5.02 -12.65 5.80
C HIS A 55 -4.13 -13.87 5.55
N SER A 56 -4.34 -14.94 6.31
CA SER A 56 -3.57 -16.19 6.13
C SER A 56 -2.03 -15.99 6.23
N VAL A 57 -1.59 -15.09 7.11
CA VAL A 57 -0.17 -14.81 7.33
C VAL A 57 0.39 -15.66 8.45
N GLU A 58 1.43 -16.43 8.13
CA GLU A 58 2.17 -17.16 9.16
C GLU A 58 2.87 -16.18 10.11
N PRO A 59 2.98 -16.49 11.41
CA PRO A 59 3.60 -15.57 12.38
C PRO A 59 5.03 -15.20 12.03
N ALA A 60 5.77 -16.08 11.35
CA ALA A 60 7.10 -15.79 10.81
C ALA A 60 7.10 -14.79 9.64
N ALA A 61 6.02 -14.75 8.86
CA ALA A 61 5.83 -13.86 7.72
C ALA A 61 5.11 -12.55 8.09
N LEU A 62 4.49 -12.48 9.28
CA LEU A 62 3.70 -11.32 9.71
C LEU A 62 4.53 -10.03 9.74
N TRP A 63 5.74 -10.14 10.27
CA TRP A 63 6.65 -8.99 10.38
C TRP A 63 7.12 -8.53 9.00
N GLU A 64 7.54 -9.46 8.14
CA GLU A 64 7.96 -9.15 6.75
C GLU A 64 6.81 -8.55 5.93
N ALA A 65 5.62 -9.15 5.99
CA ALA A 65 4.45 -8.66 5.28
C ALA A 65 4.08 -7.25 5.76
N SER A 66 4.15 -6.97 7.07
CA SER A 66 3.87 -5.64 7.61
C SER A 66 4.90 -4.60 7.16
N ASP A 67 6.18 -4.97 7.13
CA ASP A 67 7.28 -4.10 6.69
C ASP A 67 7.13 -3.74 5.20
N ILE A 68 6.84 -4.73 4.35
CA ILE A 68 6.56 -4.54 2.92
C ILE A 68 5.37 -3.60 2.71
N VAL A 69 4.28 -3.79 3.46
CA VAL A 69 3.10 -2.92 3.37
C VAL A 69 3.44 -1.49 3.77
N ALA A 70 4.22 -1.31 4.85
CA ALA A 70 4.63 0.01 5.33
C ALA A 70 5.52 0.74 4.30
N ASP A 71 6.45 0.03 3.66
CA ASP A 71 7.29 0.57 2.58
C ASP A 71 6.43 1.07 1.39
N ILE A 72 5.46 0.25 0.97
CA ILE A 72 4.54 0.62 -0.13
C ILE A 72 3.65 1.81 0.27
N GLN A 73 3.12 1.86 1.49
CA GLN A 73 2.33 3.01 1.96
C GLN A 73 3.15 4.29 2.12
N ALA A 74 4.45 4.16 2.39
CA ALA A 74 5.38 5.29 2.43
C ALA A 74 5.71 5.79 1.02
N ALA A 75 5.86 4.88 0.05
CA ALA A 75 6.23 5.20 -1.33
C ALA A 75 5.05 5.64 -2.22
N TYR A 76 3.84 5.13 -1.97
CA TYR A 76 2.66 5.33 -2.84
C TYR A 76 1.51 6.05 -2.12
N ASP A 77 0.82 6.91 -2.87
CA ASP A 77 -0.47 7.44 -2.46
C ASP A 77 -1.57 6.80 -3.30
N LEU A 78 -2.63 6.30 -2.65
CA LEU A 78 -3.75 5.72 -3.39
C LEU A 78 -4.58 6.84 -4.00
N LEU A 79 -4.72 6.79 -5.33
CA LEU A 79 -5.69 7.60 -6.05
C LEU A 79 -7.10 7.26 -5.58
N THR A 80 -7.75 8.22 -4.92
CA THR A 80 -9.14 8.05 -4.54
C THR A 80 -10.03 8.07 -5.80
N PRO A 81 -11.17 7.35 -5.80
CA PRO A 81 -12.12 7.40 -6.91
C PRO A 81 -12.66 8.81 -7.19
N ALA A 82 -12.60 9.73 -6.21
CA ALA A 82 -12.96 11.14 -6.40
C ALA A 82 -11.97 11.89 -7.31
N GLU A 83 -10.68 11.60 -7.21
CA GLU A 83 -9.64 12.19 -8.08
C GLU A 83 -9.76 11.70 -9.52
N LEU A 84 -10.18 10.44 -9.72
CA LEU A 84 -10.47 9.88 -11.04
C LEU A 84 -11.68 10.53 -11.71
N SER A 85 -12.65 11.01 -10.92
CA SER A 85 -13.84 11.70 -11.44
C SER A 85 -13.62 13.18 -11.75
N SER A 86 -12.58 13.82 -11.20
CA SER A 86 -12.32 15.26 -11.39
C SER A 86 -11.44 15.57 -12.60
N ALA A 87 -10.98 14.54 -13.34
CA ALA A 87 -10.18 14.68 -14.55
C ALA A 87 -10.99 14.47 -15.85
N ALA A 88 -12.32 14.31 -15.75
CA ALA A 88 -13.26 14.15 -16.86
C ALA A 88 -14.14 15.40 -17.02
#